data_AF-A0A528V2Y2-F1
#
_entry.id   AF-A0A528V2Y2-F1
#
_cell.length_a   1.000
_cell.length_b   1.000
_cell.length_c   1.000
_cell.angle_alpha   90.00
_cell.angle_beta   90.00
_cell.angle_gamma   90.00
#
_symmetry.space_group_name_H-M   'P 1'
#
loop_
_entity.id
_entity.type
_entity.pdbx_description
1 polymer ?
#
loop_
_entity_poly.entity_id
_entity_poly.type
_entity_poly.pdbx_seq_one_letter_code
_entity_poly.pdbx_strand_id
1 'polypeptide(L)' 'GLDFRDDRVIELGCIELVNRFPTGRTFHHYINPQGRPIHAEAQAVHGISAADLMGKPTFSDIAEEFLAFIDGAKLVA' A
#
# COMPACT_ATOMS: atom_id res chain seq x y z
N GLY A 1 -5.29 5.43 -8.99
CA GLY A 1 -3.92 5.65 -9.53
C GLY A 1 -3.95 6.17 -10.95
N LEU A 2 -4.95 6.97 -11.31
CA LEU A 2 -5.10 7.65 -12.59
C LEU A 2 -4.69 9.14 -12.48
N ASP A 3 -4.73 9.72 -11.26
CA ASP A 3 -4.26 11.08 -10.98
C ASP A 3 -3.43 11.10 -9.68
N PHE A 4 -2.12 11.35 -9.80
CA PHE A 4 -1.19 11.39 -8.67
C PHE A 4 -1.41 12.55 -7.69
N ARG A 5 -2.20 13.57 -8.06
CA ARG A 5 -2.49 14.72 -7.20
C ARG A 5 -3.68 14.49 -6.28
N ASP A 6 -4.63 13.65 -6.71
CA ASP A 6 -5.89 13.42 -5.99
C ASP A 6 -6.04 11.99 -5.46
N ASP A 7 -5.38 11.01 -6.07
CA ASP A 7 -5.42 9.62 -5.63
C ASP A 7 -4.63 9.40 -4.35
N ARG A 8 -5.08 8.42 -3.56
CA ARG A 8 -4.37 7.93 -2.39
C ARG A 8 -3.97 6.47 -2.56
N VAL A 9 -2.90 6.10 -1.86
CA VAL A 9 -2.46 4.71 -1.74
C VAL A 9 -3.52 3.93 -0.97
N ILE A 10 -3.96 2.80 -1.54
CA ILE A 10 -4.98 1.91 -0.95
C ILE A 10 -4.43 0.53 -0.59
N GLU A 11 -3.23 0.21 -1.06
CA GLU A 11 -2.53 -1.03 -0.77
C GLU A 11 -1.02 -0.80 -0.84
N LEU A 12 -0.27 -1.39 0.08
CA LEU A 12 1.19 -1.50 0.05
C LEU A 12 1.56 -2.96 0.25
N GLY A 13 2.28 -3.54 -0.70
CA GLY A 13 2.85 -4.88 -0.60
C GLY A 13 4.35 -4.83 -0.82
N CYS A 14 5.13 -5.26 0.17
CA CYS A 14 6.58 -5.29 0.11
C CYS A 14 7.11 -6.65 0.60
N ILE A 15 8.17 -7.12 -0.05
CA ILE A 15 8.87 -8.35 0.29
C ILE A 15 10.35 -8.00 0.49
N GLU A 16 10.92 -8.38 1.62
CA GLU A 16 12.34 -8.15 1.87
C GLU A 16 13.19 -9.20 1.14
N LEU A 17 14.23 -8.72 0.46
CA LEU A 17 15.21 -9.55 -0.23
C LEU A 17 16.61 -9.32 0.33
N VAL A 18 17.30 -10.40 0.69
CA VAL A 18 18.73 -10.40 1.04
C VAL A 18 19.45 -11.33 0.08
N ASN A 19 20.50 -10.84 -0.59
CA ASN A 19 21.18 -11.58 -1.67
C ASN A 19 20.24 -12.09 -2.76
N ARG A 20 19.16 -11.34 -3.05
CA ARG A 20 18.09 -11.69 -4.01
C ARG A 20 17.21 -12.87 -3.60
N PHE A 21 17.31 -13.35 -2.36
CA PHE A 21 16.42 -14.36 -1.82
C PHE A 21 15.42 -13.72 -0.84
N PRO A 22 14.13 -14.11 -0.87
CA PRO A 22 13.15 -13.66 0.11
C PRO A 22 13.55 -14.09 1.52
N THR A 23 13.53 -13.16 2.46
CA THR A 23 13.81 -13.46 3.87
C THR A 23 12.59 -14.01 4.61
N GLY A 24 11.40 -13.86 4.02
CA GLY A 24 10.11 -14.15 4.65
C GLY A 24 9.52 -12.96 5.41
N ARG A 25 10.29 -11.88 5.62
CA ARG A 25 9.72 -10.61 6.11
C ARG A 25 8.94 -9.95 4.98
N THR A 26 7.67 -9.68 5.24
CA THR A 26 6.76 -8.97 4.33
C THR A 26 6.10 -7.83 5.07
N PHE A 27 5.73 -6.80 4.32
CA PHE A 27 4.90 -5.71 4.80
C PHE A 27 3.73 -5.60 3.83
N HIS A 28 2.52 -5.95 4.29
CA HIS A 28 1.34 -5.95 3.44
C HIS A 28 0.15 -5.32 4.16
N HIS A 29 -0.32 -4.18 3.66
CA HIS A 29 -1.44 -3.45 4.24
C HIS A 29 -2.40 -2.97 3.17
N TYR A 30 -3.69 -3.17 3.42
CA TYR A 30 -4.76 -2.37 2.82
C TYR A 30 -4.94 -1.09 3.63
N ILE A 31 -5.20 0.02 2.93
CA ILE A 31 -5.14 1.37 3.49
C ILE A 31 -6.44 2.10 3.20
N ASN A 32 -7.00 2.75 4.21
CA ASN A 32 -8.19 3.57 4.06
C ASN A 32 -7.84 4.86 3.29
N PRO A 33 -8.54 5.17 2.18
CA PRO A 33 -8.30 6.35 1.36
C PRO A 33 -8.84 7.66 1.97
N GLN A 34 -9.25 7.66 3.25
CA GLN A 34 -9.70 8.83 4.00
C GLN A 34 -10.82 9.60 3.28
N GLY A 35 -11.81 8.87 2.75
CA GLY A 35 -12.96 9.43 2.05
C GLY A 35 -12.72 9.77 0.57
N ARG A 36 -11.54 9.47 0.01
CA ARG A 36 -11.32 9.59 -1.44
C ARG A 36 -12.00 8.43 -2.19
N PRO A 37 -12.71 8.71 -3.29
CA PRO A 37 -13.40 7.68 -4.05
C PRO A 37 -12.40 6.79 -4.79
N ILE A 38 -12.75 5.51 -4.93
CA ILE A 38 -12.02 4.60 -5.82
C ILE A 38 -12.62 4.72 -7.22
N HIS A 39 -11.79 4.98 -8.21
CA HIS A 39 -12.22 5.00 -9.61
C HIS A 39 -12.68 3.61 -10.05
N ALA A 40 -13.81 3.52 -10.76
CA ALA A 40 -14.36 2.25 -11.24
C ALA A 40 -13.35 1.48 -12.13
N GLU A 41 -12.55 2.19 -12.92
CA GLU A 41 -11.49 1.59 -13.74
C GLU A 41 -10.39 0.95 -12.88
N ALA A 42 -9.98 1.60 -11.78
CA ALA A 42 -9.00 1.04 -10.85
C ALA A 42 -9.57 -0.22 -10.18
N GLN A 43 -10.82 -0.14 -9.70
CA GLN A 43 -11.51 -1.29 -9.12
C GLN A 43 -11.64 -2.46 -10.11
N ALA A 44 -11.84 -2.21 -11.39
CA ALA A 44 -11.89 -3.26 -12.41
C ALA A 44 -10.55 -3.98 -12.62
N VAL A 45 -9.42 -3.32 -12.34
CA VAL A 45 -8.07 -3.89 -12.47
C VAL A 45 -7.65 -4.67 -11.23
N HIS A 46 -7.75 -4.07 -10.04
CA HIS A 46 -7.24 -4.68 -8.80
C HIS A 46 -8.34 -5.33 -7.93
N GLY A 47 -9.62 -5.08 -8.23
CA GLY A 47 -10.75 -5.73 -7.54
C GLY A 47 -11.08 -5.19 -6.14
N ILE A 48 -10.48 -4.07 -5.71
CA ILE A 48 -10.65 -3.52 -4.36
C ILE A 48 -11.72 -2.44 -4.38
N SER A 49 -12.75 -2.61 -3.57
CA SER A 49 -13.83 -1.64 -3.42
C SER A 49 -13.60 -0.72 -2.21
N ALA A 50 -14.32 0.40 -2.16
CA ALA A 50 -14.28 1.29 -1.01
C ALA A 50 -14.75 0.60 0.28
N ALA A 51 -15.64 -0.39 0.16
CA ALA A 51 -16.12 -1.17 1.29
C ALA A 51 -15.01 -2.05 1.92
N ASP A 52 -14.13 -2.62 1.09
CA ASP A 52 -13.00 -3.45 1.54
C ASP A 52 -11.97 -2.66 2.37
N LEU A 53 -11.92 -1.35 2.13
CA LEU A 53 -11.01 -0.42 2.79
C LEU A 53 -11.62 0.26 4.03
N MET A 54 -12.91 0.01 4.31
CA MET A 54 -13.54 0.53 5.53
C MET A 54 -12.92 -0.13 6.77
N GLY A 55 -12.59 0.69 7.76
CA GLY A 55 -11.96 0.23 9.01
C GLY A 55 -10.49 -0.19 8.88
N LYS A 56 -9.90 -0.10 7.68
CA LYS A 56 -8.45 -0.25 7.50
C LYS A 56 -7.71 0.97 8.08
N PRO A 57 -6.43 0.81 8.49
CA PRO A 57 -5.63 1.94 8.93
C PRO A 57 -5.46 2.96 7.81
N THR A 58 -5.26 4.23 8.16
CA THR A 58 -4.85 5.25 7.20
C THR A 58 -3.36 5.10 6.89
N PHE A 59 -2.89 5.71 5.81
CA PHE A 59 -1.45 5.70 5.49
C PHE A 59 -0.62 6.27 6.64
N SER A 60 -1.11 7.33 7.29
CA SER A 60 -0.43 7.94 8.44
C SER A 60 -0.25 6.96 9.60
N ASP A 61 -1.20 6.06 9.83
CA ASP A 61 -1.14 5.09 10.94
C ASP A 61 -0.07 4.02 10.71
N ILE A 62 0.21 3.67 9.46
CA ILE A 62 1.23 2.65 9.10
C ILE A 62 2.55 3.25 8.64
N ALA A 63 2.66 4.58 8.54
CA ALA A 63 3.81 5.24 7.93
C ALA A 63 5.10 4.99 8.71
N GLU A 64 5.04 5.02 10.05
CA GLU A 64 6.21 4.77 10.90
C GLU A 64 6.69 3.31 10.76
N GLU A 65 5.77 2.35 10.75
CA GLU A 65 6.07 0.94 10.54
C GLU A 65 6.67 0.68 9.15
N PHE A 66 6.10 1.30 8.12
CA PHE A 66 6.61 1.21 6.75
C PHE A 66 8.03 1.77 6.65
N LEU A 67 8.29 2.95 7.22
CA LEU A 67 9.62 3.56 7.24
C LEU A 67 10.64 2.65 7.94
N ALA A 68 10.25 2.03 9.06
CA ALA A 68 11.10 1.06 9.75
C ALA A 68 11.35 -0.20 8.92
N PHE A 69 10.38 -0.66 8.12
CA PHE A 69 10.55 -1.81 7.24
C PHE A 69 11.55 -1.56 6.11
N ILE A 70 11.56 -0.35 5.54
CA ILE A 70 12.42 0.02 4.40
C ILE A 70 13.75 0.67 4.80
N ASP A 71 13.98 0.90 6.10
CA ASP A 71 15.16 1.60 6.58
C ASP A 71 16.46 0.89 6.17
N GLY A 72 17.40 1.66 5.63
CA GLY A 72 18.66 1.15 5.07
C GLY A 72 18.54 0.27 3.82
N ALA A 73 17.33 0.00 3.32
CA ALA A 73 17.11 -0.85 2.16
C ALA A 73 17.12 -0.06 0.84
N LYS A 74 17.46 -0.74 -0.25
CA LYS A 74 17.24 -0.22 -1.61
C LYS A 74 15.85 -0.61 -2.08
N LEU A 75 15.00 0.38 -2.33
CA LEU A 75 13.67 0.17 -2.92
C LEU A 75 13.75 -0.18 -4.40
N VAL A 76 12.93 -1.14 -4.81
CA VAL A 76 12.73 -1.58 -6.20
C VAL A 76 11.22 -1.69 -6.42
N ALA A 77 10.67 -0.90 -7.34
CA ALA A 77 9.24 -0.84 -7.68
C ALA A 77 9.06 -0.54 -9.17
#